data_AF-Q6KYY6-F1
#
_entry.id   AF-Q6KYY6-F1
#
_cell.length_a   1.000
_cell.length_b   1.000
_cell.length_c   1.000
_cell.angle_alpha   90.00
_cell.angle_beta   90.00
_cell.angle_gamma   90.00
#
_symmetry.space_group_name_H-M   'P 1'
#
loop_
_entity.id
_entity.type
_entity.pdbx_description
1 polymer ?
#
loop_
_entity_poly.entity_id
_entity_poly.type
_entity_poly.pdbx_seq_one_letter_code
_entity_poly.pdbx_strand_id
1 'polypeptide(L)' 'MNCDDIGFIRIYDRNGHYVDISHEDSVNICSEAVETGNDIADIIRKRYMRNLKLIKFMDMD' A
#
# COMPACT_ATOMS: atom_id res chain seq x y z
N MET A 1 -6.29 -1.83 -14.86
CA MET A 1 -6.48 -2.14 -13.42
C MET A 1 -7.28 -0.98 -12.87
N ASN A 2 -8.41 -1.22 -12.20
CA ASN A 2 -9.19 -0.14 -11.58
C ASN A 2 -8.65 0.05 -10.15
N CYS A 3 -7.99 1.19 -9.88
CA CYS A 3 -7.39 1.46 -8.58
C CYS A 3 -8.42 1.95 -7.55
N ASP A 4 -9.55 2.49 -8.01
CA ASP A 4 -10.62 3.06 -7.17
C ASP A 4 -11.30 2.02 -6.26
N ASP A 5 -11.19 0.73 -6.61
CA ASP A 5 -11.76 -0.37 -5.83
C ASP A 5 -10.84 -0.86 -4.70
N ILE A 6 -9.63 -0.31 -4.57
CA ILE A 6 -8.71 -0.70 -3.51
C ILE A 6 -9.18 -0.06 -2.21
N GLY A 7 -9.50 -0.87 -1.20
CA GLY A 7 -9.80 -0.39 0.14
C GLY A 7 -8.56 0.10 0.89
N PHE A 8 -8.43 -0.26 2.16
CA PHE A 8 -7.29 0.16 2.98
C PHE A 8 -6.13 -0.81 2.83
N ILE A 9 -4.89 -0.34 2.97
CA ILE A 9 -3.71 -1.20 2.99
C ILE A 9 -3.13 -1.22 4.40
N ARG A 10 -3.05 -2.41 5.01
CA ARG A 10 -2.30 -2.61 6.26
C ARG A 10 -0.91 -3.13 5.95
N ILE A 11 0.11 -2.37 6.34
CA ILE A 11 1.51 -2.77 6.19
C ILE A 11 2.09 -3.20 7.53
N TYR A 12 2.94 -4.23 7.53
CA TYR A 12 3.61 -4.72 8.71
C TYR A 12 5.12 -4.62 8.55
N ASP A 13 5.78 -4.21 9.64
CA ASP A 13 7.23 -4.19 9.73
C ASP A 13 7.77 -5.55 10.22
N ARG A 14 9.09 -5.71 10.23
CA ARG A 14 9.71 -6.95 10.70
C ARG A 14 9.60 -7.19 12.21
N ASN A 15 9.28 -6.16 12.98
CA ASN A 15 9.10 -6.21 14.44
C ASN A 15 7.65 -6.52 14.84
N GLY A 16 6.73 -6.56 13.87
CA GLY A 16 5.30 -6.82 14.10
C GLY A 16 4.46 -5.56 14.31
N HIS A 17 5.03 -4.37 14.17
CA HIS A 17 4.26 -3.12 14.12
C HIS A 17 3.51 -3.01 12.80
N TYR A 18 2.34 -2.37 12.82
CA TYR A 18 1.56 -2.13 11.62
C TYR A 18 1.13 -0.68 11.48
N VAL A 19 0.91 -0.27 10.23
CA VAL A 19 0.34 1.02 9.87
C VAL A 19 -0.79 0.77 8.87
N ASP A 20 -1.89 1.49 9.04
CA ASP A 20 -3.00 1.48 8.09
C ASP A 20 -2.86 2.68 7.15
N ILE A 21 -2.82 2.39 5.86
CA ILE A 21 -2.84 3.36 4.77
C ILE A 21 -4.31 3.54 4.38
N SER A 22 -4.78 4.79 4.34
CA SER A 22 -6.16 5.12 4.02
C SER A 22 -6.53 4.64 2.61
N HIS A 23 -7.84 4.58 2.32
CA HIS A 23 -8.33 4.31 0.98
C HIS A 23 -7.74 5.29 -0.06
N GLU A 24 -7.82 6.59 0.22
CA GLU A 24 -7.28 7.64 -0.67
C GLU A 24 -5.80 7.43 -0.99
N ASP A 25 -4.98 7.17 0.03
CA ASP A 25 -3.55 6.89 -0.16
C ASP A 25 -3.31 5.57 -0.89
N SER A 26 -4.14 4.56 -0.64
CA SER A 26 -4.06 3.26 -1.31
C SER A 26 -4.37 3.37 -2.81
N VAL A 27 -5.37 4.18 -3.17
CA VAL A 27 -5.68 4.54 -4.57
C VAL A 27 -4.48 5.28 -5.19
N ASN A 28 -3.93 6.28 -4.49
CA ASN A 28 -2.76 7.03 -4.98
C ASN A 28 -1.55 6.14 -5.24
N ILE A 29 -1.26 5.19 -4.34
CA ILE A 29 -0.16 4.23 -4.50
C ILE A 29 -0.39 3.33 -5.72
N CYS A 30 -1.62 2.84 -5.93
CA CYS A 30 -1.95 2.03 -7.09
C CYS A 30 -1.84 2.82 -8.40
N SER A 31 -2.40 4.03 -8.44
CA SER A 31 -2.32 4.90 -9.62
C SER A 31 -0.87 5.18 -9.99
N GLU A 32 -0.01 5.50 -9.01
CA GLU A 32 1.41 5.69 -9.25
C GLU A 32 2.11 4.40 -9.72
N ALA A 33 1.78 3.25 -9.15
CA ALA A 33 2.32 1.96 -9.59
C ALA A 33 2.00 1.69 -11.07
N VAL A 34 0.75 1.97 -11.47
CA VAL A 34 0.28 1.83 -12.86
C VAL A 34 0.96 2.83 -13.79
N GLU A 35 1.04 4.11 -13.41
CA GLU A 35 1.62 5.17 -14.23
C GLU A 35 3.14 5.00 -14.43
N THR A 36 3.84 4.57 -13.38
CA THR A 36 5.31 4.48 -13.39
C THR A 36 5.83 3.09 -13.74
N GLY A 37 4.96 2.07 -13.74
CA GLY A 37 5.36 0.66 -13.88
C GLY A 37 6.14 0.11 -12.69
N ASN A 38 6.15 0.82 -11.55
CA ASN A 38 6.78 0.35 -10.32
C ASN A 38 5.86 -0.61 -9.54
N ASP A 39 6.46 -1.48 -8.72
CA ASP A 39 5.71 -2.30 -7.78
C ASP A 39 5.17 -1.44 -6.62
N ILE A 40 3.91 -1.69 -6.23
CA ILE A 40 3.27 -1.13 -5.02
C ILE A 40 4.19 -1.29 -3.80
N ALA A 41 4.85 -2.44 -3.66
CA ALA A 41 5.76 -2.70 -2.55
C ALA A 41 6.95 -1.72 -2.51
N ASP A 42 7.44 -1.28 -3.67
CA ASP A 42 8.57 -0.36 -3.75
C ASP A 42 8.14 1.07 -3.42
N ILE A 43 6.94 1.47 -3.84
CA ILE A 43 6.34 2.76 -3.46
C ILE A 43 6.11 2.80 -1.94
N ILE A 44 5.52 1.73 -1.37
CA ILE A 44 5.28 1.60 0.07
C ILE A 44 6.59 1.64 0.86
N ARG A 45 7.64 0.95 0.40
CA ARG A 45 8.95 0.97 1.07
C ARG A 45 9.59 2.35 1.08
N LYS A 46 9.43 3.12 0.01
CA LYS A 46 10.00 4.47 -0.12
C LYS A 46 9.27 5.49 0.75
N ARG A 47 7.94 5.42 0.84
CA ARG A 47 7.10 6.45 1.48
C ARG A 47 6.70 6.14 2.92
N TYR A 48 6.43 4.87 3.24
CA TYR A 48 5.79 4.50 4.52
C TYR A 48 6.69 3.64 5.40
N MET A 49 7.31 2.59 4.85
CA MET A 49 7.99 1.60 5.69
C MET A 49 9.16 0.90 4.99
N ARG A 50 10.38 1.38 5.22
CA ARG A 50 11.59 0.82 4.61
C ARG A 50 11.84 -0.66 4.98
N ASN A 51 11.45 -1.07 6.19
CA ASN A 51 11.57 -2.44 6.70
C ASN A 51 10.29 -3.29 6.50
N LEU A 52 9.53 -3.01 5.43
CA LEU A 52 8.31 -3.72 5.07
C LEU A 52 8.51 -5.24 5.04
N LYS A 53 7.65 -5.95 5.77
CA LYS A 53 7.57 -7.42 5.81
C LYS A 53 6.36 -7.95 5.04
N LEU A 54 5.20 -7.32 5.21
CA LEU A 54 3.94 -7.80 4.66
C LEU A 54 3.03 -6.63 4.28
N ILE A 55 2.29 -6.77 3.19
CA ILE A 55 1.21 -5.89 2.76
C ILE A 55 -0.07 -6.71 2.80
N LYS A 56 -1.13 -6.18 3.41
CA LYS A 56 -2.48 -6.73 3.36
C LYS A 56 -3.42 -5.71 2.74
N PHE A 57 -4.13 -6.11 1.70
CA PHE A 57 -5.26 -5.38 1.15
C PHE A 57 -6.51 -5.73 1.96
N MET A 58 -7.22 -4.71 2.41
CA MET A 58 -8.42 -4.83 3.23
C MET A 58 -9.60 -4.26 2.45
N ASP A 59 -10.75 -4.93 2.52
CA ASP A 59 -11.98 -4.45 1.89
C ASP A 59 -12.56 -3.24 2.64
N MET A 60 -13.37 -2.43 1.96
CA MET A 60 -14.19 -1.39 2.59
C MET A 60 -15.53 -2.02 2.98
N ASP A 61 -15.68 -2.38 4.26
CA ASP A 61 -16.98 -2.79 4.84
C ASP A 61 -18.03 -1.67 4.75
#